data_AF-A0A918WH13-F1
#
_entry.id   AF-A0A918WH13-F1
#
_cell.length_a   1.000
_cell.length_b   1.000
_cell.length_c   1.000
_cell.angle_alpha   90.00
_cell.angle_beta   90.00
_cell.angle_gamma   90.00
#
_symmetry.space_group_name_H-M   'P 1'
#
loop_
_entity.id
_entity.type
_entity.pdbx_description
1 polymer ?
#
loop_
_entity_poly.entity_id
_entity_poly.type
_entity_poly.pdbx_seq_one_letter_code
_entity_poly.pdbx_strand_id
1 'polypeptide(L)'
;MNLRLFFLTCLLACQSLVAEEAAERAPMSRVVSSDERLQVFGHDNKSISAVLSQVTELRQELNFVVKDPDAKSGNTVFPLQNDLIITLYGEVGDPVPEKLFAIQPRKVDGTSRFRIDLAVHLAKGLNRQRLRETALEALLMDRCLNNSIRDDQPVQVAPWLITGLLERMNWRNGEADRGLYKALFKNGMMMDIEEMVTLTEPDKLDAAERTTFRVSAGAFLMAMLNQEGGERTFFDYLSVAPSYEGEPFLLFRNTFFTAGLSEEGLAKWWALQLANLTQEFVTETLSPLETETALAEILRGDLEGENGLVRTYRLMAFQDILALPEEDRKMLLGPMSERIKLLSFRAFPSYRPLLAGYERITAQLIEGEEEDVADLLMILEEKRNALHEVGIRTRDYLDWYQITNASRLTGEFKDYQRLKQDLESKNPPHPGPVDRYLNAVQNLYDN
;
A
#
# COMPACT_ATOMS: atom_id res chain seq x y z
N MET A 1 22.17 39.84 21.34
CA MET A 1 21.67 40.99 20.57
C MET A 1 22.30 40.85 19.18
N ASN A 2 21.74 40.18 18.17
CA ASN A 2 20.45 40.42 17.50
C ASN A 2 19.98 39.14 16.74
N LEU A 3 19.72 38.03 17.43
CA LEU A 3 19.06 36.85 16.82
C LEU A 3 17.54 37.05 16.65
N ARG A 4 16.93 37.94 17.47
CA ARG A 4 15.52 38.33 17.35
C ARG A 4 15.22 39.21 16.13
N LEU A 5 16.20 39.96 15.61
CA LEU A 5 15.99 40.76 14.40
C LEU A 5 15.96 39.88 13.14
N PHE A 6 16.74 38.80 13.09
CA PHE A 6 16.82 37.94 11.90
C PHE A 6 15.56 37.10 11.70
N PHE A 7 14.97 36.59 12.80
CA PHE A 7 13.68 35.89 12.76
C PHE A 7 12.50 36.83 12.44
N LEU A 8 12.52 38.07 12.93
CA LEU A 8 11.50 39.06 12.55
C LEU A 8 11.60 39.47 11.08
N THR A 9 12.81 39.58 10.51
CA THR A 9 12.99 39.91 9.08
C THR A 9 12.55 38.79 8.15
N CYS A 10 12.72 37.51 8.53
CA CYS A 10 12.18 36.38 7.74
C CYS A 10 10.66 36.25 7.87
N LEU A 11 10.07 36.53 9.05
CA LEU A 11 8.62 36.56 9.25
C LEU A 11 7.94 37.71 8.50
N LEU A 12 8.57 38.89 8.45
CA LEU A 12 8.08 40.03 7.68
C LEU A 12 8.25 39.83 6.17
N ALA A 13 9.33 39.21 5.70
CA ALA A 13 9.53 38.91 4.29
C ALA A 13 8.55 37.84 3.75
N CYS A 14 8.14 36.89 4.60
CA CYS A 14 7.12 35.89 4.23
C CYS A 14 5.69 36.47 4.29
N GLN A 15 5.43 37.42 5.20
CA GLN A 15 4.17 38.16 5.24
C GLN A 15 4.03 39.17 4.09
N SER A 16 5.13 39.79 3.61
CA SER A 16 5.08 40.73 2.49
C SER A 16 4.97 40.04 1.13
N LEU A 17 5.62 38.89 0.92
CA LEU A 17 5.51 38.18 -0.37
C LEU A 17 4.11 37.60 -0.63
N VAL A 18 3.40 37.16 0.42
CA VAL A 18 2.05 36.57 0.27
C VAL A 18 0.95 37.63 0.23
N ALA A 19 1.16 38.79 0.87
CA ALA A 19 0.14 39.84 0.96
C ALA A 19 0.24 40.89 -0.16
N GLU A 20 1.42 41.18 -0.69
CA GLU A 20 1.62 42.29 -1.63
C GLU A 20 1.37 41.88 -3.11
N GLU A 21 1.52 40.60 -3.47
CA GLU A 21 1.15 40.07 -4.80
C GLU A 21 -0.33 39.66 -4.93
N ALA A 22 -1.09 39.65 -3.82
CA ALA A 22 -2.49 39.22 -3.82
C ALA A 22 -3.49 40.33 -4.26
N ALA A 23 -3.04 41.57 -4.42
CA ALA A 23 -3.91 42.72 -4.64
C ALA A 23 -4.39 42.93 -6.09
N GLU A 24 -3.89 42.17 -7.06
CA GLU A 24 -4.21 42.36 -8.49
C GLU A 24 -4.80 41.11 -9.19
N ARG A 25 -5.10 40.04 -8.45
CA ARG A 25 -5.73 38.82 -9.00
C ARG A 25 -7.23 38.79 -8.73
N ALA A 26 -7.99 38.24 -9.68
CA ALA A 26 -9.45 38.11 -9.62
C ALA A 26 -9.91 37.48 -8.29
N PRO A 27 -11.10 37.82 -7.78
CA PRO A 27 -11.58 37.29 -6.50
C PRO A 27 -11.66 35.76 -6.54
N MET A 28 -11.01 35.09 -5.59
CA MET A 28 -11.04 33.63 -5.46
C MET A 28 -12.47 33.16 -5.15
N SER A 29 -12.91 32.12 -5.85
CA SER A 29 -14.16 31.42 -5.56
C SER A 29 -13.99 30.49 -4.36
N ARG A 30 -15.07 30.26 -3.61
CA ARG A 30 -15.08 29.46 -2.38
C ARG A 30 -16.15 28.37 -2.46
N VAL A 31 -15.76 27.13 -2.17
CA VAL A 31 -16.69 26.02 -1.92
C VAL A 31 -16.47 25.49 -0.52
N VAL A 32 -17.55 25.07 0.14
CA VAL A 32 -17.57 24.73 1.56
C VAL A 32 -18.22 23.35 1.73
N SER A 33 -17.70 22.54 2.66
CA SER A 33 -18.29 21.25 3.03
C SER A 33 -19.64 21.41 3.75
N SER A 34 -20.39 20.32 3.85
CA SER A 34 -21.71 20.32 4.52
C SER A 34 -21.67 20.72 6.00
N ASP A 35 -20.53 20.51 6.67
CA ASP A 35 -20.31 20.88 8.07
C ASP A 35 -19.62 22.24 8.24
N GLU A 36 -19.41 22.98 7.15
CA GLU A 36 -18.78 24.33 7.11
C GLU A 36 -17.34 24.45 7.61
N ARG A 37 -16.75 23.32 8.05
CA ARG A 37 -15.40 23.26 8.62
C ARG A 37 -14.29 23.05 7.59
N LEU A 38 -14.61 22.49 6.42
CA LEU A 38 -13.67 22.35 5.31
C LEU A 38 -14.04 23.35 4.22
N GLN A 39 -13.09 24.23 3.88
CA GLN A 39 -13.29 25.29 2.90
C GLN A 39 -12.18 25.22 1.84
N VAL A 40 -12.55 25.33 0.57
CA VAL A 40 -11.60 25.35 -0.55
C VAL A 40 -11.74 26.64 -1.33
N PHE A 41 -10.63 27.36 -1.48
CA PHE A 41 -10.51 28.60 -2.24
C PHE A 41 -9.68 28.39 -3.51
N GLY A 42 -10.04 29.06 -4.59
CA GLY A 42 -9.28 29.04 -5.84
C GLY A 42 -9.99 29.74 -6.99
N HIS A 43 -9.31 29.83 -8.13
CA HIS A 43 -9.83 30.56 -9.30
C HIS A 43 -10.71 29.67 -10.21
N ASP A 44 -10.46 28.36 -10.25
CA ASP A 44 -11.25 27.41 -11.06
C ASP A 44 -12.26 26.63 -10.22
N ASN A 45 -13.55 26.85 -10.50
CA ASN A 45 -14.66 26.19 -9.83
C ASN A 45 -14.66 24.66 -9.96
N LYS A 46 -14.13 24.12 -11.07
CA LYS A 46 -14.05 22.66 -11.26
C LYS A 46 -12.99 22.07 -10.33
N SER A 47 -11.81 22.68 -10.31
CA SER A 47 -10.70 22.26 -9.45
C SER A 47 -11.04 22.33 -7.97
N ILE A 48 -11.63 23.44 -7.49
CA ILE A 48 -11.99 23.57 -6.07
C ILE A 48 -13.07 22.57 -5.64
N SER A 49 -14.05 22.28 -6.49
CA SER A 49 -15.10 21.29 -6.19
C SER A 49 -14.54 19.86 -6.17
N ALA A 50 -13.63 19.55 -7.10
CA ALA A 50 -12.96 18.25 -7.15
C ALA A 50 -12.08 18.02 -5.91
N VAL A 51 -11.31 19.04 -5.50
CA VAL A 51 -10.49 18.99 -4.27
C VAL A 51 -11.36 18.81 -3.04
N LEU A 52 -12.44 19.58 -2.92
CA LEU A 52 -13.38 19.43 -1.80
C LEU A 52 -13.94 18.01 -1.72
N SER A 53 -14.38 17.45 -2.85
CA SER A 53 -14.90 16.08 -2.93
C SER A 53 -13.86 15.05 -2.48
N GLN A 54 -12.62 15.16 -3.00
CA GLN A 54 -11.54 14.22 -2.69
C GLN A 54 -11.15 14.26 -1.20
N VAL A 55 -11.04 15.45 -0.61
CA VAL A 55 -10.71 15.59 0.82
C VAL A 55 -11.86 15.14 1.72
N THR A 56 -13.11 15.36 1.28
CA THR A 56 -14.29 14.86 2.00
C THR A 56 -14.33 13.33 2.02
N GLU A 57 -14.05 12.69 0.89
CA GLU A 57 -13.97 11.22 0.77
C GLU A 57 -12.83 10.67 1.64
N LEU A 58 -11.63 11.26 1.56
CA LEU A 58 -10.49 10.89 2.40
C LEU A 58 -10.83 10.98 3.90
N ARG A 59 -11.56 12.03 4.31
CA ARG A 59 -12.02 12.18 5.70
C ARG A 59 -12.97 11.06 6.11
N GLN A 60 -13.90 10.66 5.22
CA GLN A 60 -14.80 9.55 5.50
C GLN A 60 -14.04 8.24 5.65
N GLU A 61 -13.10 7.96 4.75
CA GLU A 61 -12.26 6.76 4.83
C GLU A 61 -11.45 6.71 6.13
N LEU A 62 -10.87 7.84 6.52
CA LEU A 62 -10.13 7.97 7.77
C LEU A 62 -10.99 7.72 9.00
N ASN A 63 -12.24 8.20 9.01
CA ASN A 63 -13.19 7.94 10.10
C ASN A 63 -13.52 6.45 10.24
N PHE A 64 -13.57 5.71 9.13
CA PHE A 64 -13.76 4.26 9.18
C PHE A 64 -12.55 3.49 9.71
N VAL A 65 -11.34 4.01 9.52
CA VAL A 65 -10.10 3.36 9.99
C VAL A 65 -9.86 3.64 11.47
N VAL A 66 -10.10 4.88 11.92
CA VAL A 66 -9.78 5.37 13.27
C VAL A 66 -11.04 5.44 14.13
N LYS A 67 -11.89 4.40 14.11
CA LYS A 67 -13.22 4.41 14.72
C LYS A 67 -13.20 4.95 16.16
N ASP A 68 -14.20 5.77 16.52
CA ASP A 68 -14.45 6.13 17.92
C ASP A 68 -15.03 4.92 18.66
N PRO A 69 -14.34 4.36 19.67
CA PRO A 69 -14.88 3.26 20.44
C PRO A 69 -16.03 3.68 21.37
N ASP A 70 -16.18 4.97 21.69
CA ASP A 70 -17.17 5.48 22.63
C ASP A 70 -18.41 6.10 21.94
N ALA A 71 -18.45 6.08 20.61
CA ALA A 71 -19.58 6.63 19.87
C ALA A 71 -20.82 5.71 19.90
N LYS A 72 -21.92 6.26 20.40
CA LYS A 72 -23.18 5.54 20.71
C LYS A 72 -23.98 5.05 19.50
N SER A 73 -23.56 5.35 18.27
CA SER A 73 -24.21 4.84 17.06
C SER A 73 -23.10 4.56 16.04
N GLY A 74 -23.09 3.35 15.46
CA GLY A 74 -22.08 2.85 14.52
C GLY A 74 -22.00 3.59 13.18
N ASN A 75 -22.28 4.89 13.17
CA ASN A 75 -22.21 5.79 12.03
C ASN A 75 -21.64 7.14 12.47
N THR A 76 -20.47 7.13 13.12
CA THR A 76 -19.87 8.33 13.69
C THR A 76 -18.89 8.95 12.70
N VAL A 77 -19.37 9.97 12.00
CA VAL A 77 -18.49 10.94 11.36
C VAL A 77 -17.86 11.74 12.48
N PHE A 78 -16.55 11.66 12.68
CA PHE A 78 -15.85 12.63 13.53
C PHE A 78 -15.97 14.00 12.86
N PRO A 79 -16.67 14.97 13.47
CA PRO A 79 -16.70 16.31 12.93
C PRO A 79 -15.31 16.92 13.07
N LEU A 80 -14.90 17.71 12.08
CA LEU A 80 -13.72 18.55 12.23
C LEU A 80 -13.94 19.49 13.42
N GLN A 81 -12.98 19.54 14.33
CA GLN A 81 -13.07 20.43 15.50
C GLN A 81 -12.55 21.82 15.14
N ASN A 82 -11.50 21.86 14.32
CA ASN A 82 -10.84 23.05 13.82
C ASN A 82 -11.23 23.33 12.36
N ASP A 83 -10.94 24.54 11.88
CA ASP A 83 -11.28 24.92 10.52
C ASP A 83 -10.12 24.54 9.57
N LEU A 84 -10.40 23.72 8.55
CA LEU A 84 -9.44 23.32 7.52
C LEU A 84 -9.69 24.15 6.26
N ILE A 85 -8.73 25.00 5.92
CA ILE A 85 -8.80 25.90 4.77
C ILE A 85 -7.77 25.47 3.72
N ILE A 86 -8.24 25.12 2.52
CA ILE A 86 -7.40 24.77 1.38
C ILE A 86 -7.40 25.92 0.39
N THR A 87 -6.23 26.44 0.03
CA THR A 87 -6.08 27.52 -0.95
C THR A 87 -5.31 27.03 -2.16
N LEU A 88 -5.97 27.02 -3.33
CA LEU A 88 -5.36 26.70 -4.62
C LEU A 88 -4.92 28.01 -5.30
N TYR A 89 -3.63 28.14 -5.57
CA TYR A 89 -3.07 29.36 -6.16
C TYR A 89 -1.99 29.05 -7.22
N GLY A 90 -1.72 30.06 -8.05
CA GLY A 90 -0.87 29.93 -9.23
C GLY A 90 -1.52 29.19 -10.40
N GLU A 91 -0.87 29.22 -11.55
CA GLU A 91 -1.28 28.58 -12.79
C GLU A 91 -0.17 27.67 -13.34
N VAL A 92 -0.53 26.76 -14.26
CA VAL A 92 0.45 25.85 -14.88
C VAL A 92 1.45 26.66 -15.69
N GLY A 93 2.73 26.55 -15.36
CA GLY A 93 3.81 27.32 -16.00
C GLY A 93 4.32 28.50 -15.17
N ASP A 94 3.67 28.83 -14.05
CA ASP A 94 4.20 29.79 -13.08
C ASP A 94 5.57 29.33 -12.51
N PRO A 95 6.39 30.27 -12.00
CA PRO A 95 7.61 29.93 -11.27
C PRO A 95 7.31 28.94 -10.14
N VAL A 96 8.07 27.84 -10.10
CA VAL A 96 7.85 26.77 -9.12
C VAL A 96 8.39 27.23 -7.76
N PRO A 97 7.55 27.37 -6.72
CA PRO A 97 8.02 27.68 -5.37
C PRO A 97 8.82 26.50 -4.78
N GLU A 98 9.58 26.76 -3.72
CA GLU A 98 10.35 25.72 -3.01
C GLU A 98 9.48 24.56 -2.53
N LYS A 99 8.26 24.85 -2.07
CA LYS A 99 7.24 23.87 -1.68
C LYS A 99 5.94 24.11 -2.43
N LEU A 100 5.46 23.08 -3.13
CA LEU A 100 4.16 23.10 -3.82
C LEU A 100 2.97 22.89 -2.88
N PHE A 101 3.22 22.29 -1.72
CA PHE A 101 2.24 22.04 -0.66
C PHE A 101 2.82 22.55 0.65
N ALA A 102 2.04 23.35 1.38
CA ALA A 102 2.43 23.83 2.70
C ALA A 102 1.23 23.76 3.65
N ILE A 103 1.46 23.26 4.87
CA ILE A 103 0.47 23.27 5.95
C ILE A 103 0.95 24.26 7.01
N GLN A 104 0.03 25.08 7.50
CA GLN A 104 0.27 25.97 8.61
C GLN A 104 -0.90 25.93 9.60
N PRO A 105 -0.72 25.32 10.79
CA PRO A 105 -1.67 25.48 11.88
C PRO A 105 -1.51 26.88 12.49
N ARG A 106 -2.62 27.58 12.72
CA ARG A 106 -2.69 28.90 13.37
C ARG A 106 -3.76 28.90 14.44
N LYS A 107 -3.44 29.41 15.63
CA LYS A 107 -4.43 29.62 16.67
C LYS A 107 -5.34 30.77 16.28
N VAL A 108 -6.65 30.61 16.45
CA VAL A 108 -7.61 31.66 16.15
C VAL A 108 -7.73 32.58 17.37
N ASP A 109 -7.35 33.85 17.18
CA ASP A 109 -7.32 34.87 18.23
C ASP A 109 -8.64 34.90 19.04
N GLY A 110 -8.51 34.92 20.37
CA GLY A 110 -9.65 34.96 21.28
C GLY A 110 -10.43 33.65 21.41
N THR A 111 -9.95 32.53 20.82
CA THR A 111 -10.57 31.22 20.97
C THR A 111 -9.55 30.12 21.30
N SER A 112 -10.03 28.98 21.79
CA SER A 112 -9.24 27.75 21.98
C SER A 112 -9.10 26.91 20.70
N ARG A 113 -9.57 27.42 19.55
CA ARG A 113 -9.59 26.68 18.28
C ARG A 113 -8.39 27.04 17.42
N PHE A 114 -8.03 26.10 16.56
CA PHE A 114 -7.05 26.29 15.51
C PHE A 114 -7.72 26.43 14.15
N ARG A 115 -6.96 26.96 13.21
CA ARG A 115 -7.20 26.95 11.77
C ARG A 115 -6.00 26.26 11.13
N ILE A 116 -6.26 25.32 10.25
CA ILE A 116 -5.22 24.60 9.51
C ILE A 116 -5.30 25.11 8.07
N ASP A 117 -4.28 25.86 7.64
CA ASP A 117 -4.20 26.38 6.29
C ASP A 117 -3.32 25.46 5.43
N LEU A 118 -3.91 24.88 4.39
CA LEU A 118 -3.26 24.08 3.36
C LEU A 118 -3.13 24.92 2.08
N ALA A 119 -1.92 25.35 1.75
CA ALA A 119 -1.63 26.07 0.53
C ALA A 119 -1.14 25.09 -0.55
N VAL A 120 -1.77 25.13 -1.74
CA VAL A 120 -1.44 24.25 -2.88
C VAL A 120 -1.14 25.10 -4.12
N HIS A 121 0.10 25.03 -4.61
CA HIS A 121 0.51 25.74 -5.81
C HIS A 121 0.35 24.87 -7.06
N LEU A 122 -0.31 25.40 -8.09
CA LEU A 122 -0.66 24.66 -9.32
C LEU A 122 0.39 24.73 -10.43
N ALA A 123 1.64 25.13 -10.14
CA ALA A 123 2.67 25.40 -11.17
C ALA A 123 2.98 24.18 -12.05
N LYS A 124 2.93 22.98 -11.45
CA LYS A 124 3.12 21.69 -12.14
C LYS A 124 1.80 20.92 -12.33
N GLY A 125 0.67 21.59 -12.19
CA GLY A 125 -0.65 20.96 -12.08
C GLY A 125 -0.90 20.32 -10.71
N LEU A 126 -2.10 19.77 -10.53
CA LEU A 126 -2.52 19.17 -9.26
C LEU A 126 -2.03 17.71 -9.17
N ASN A 127 -1.02 17.48 -8.33
CA ASN A 127 -0.64 16.12 -7.95
C ASN A 127 -1.63 15.56 -6.92
N ARG A 128 -2.49 14.64 -7.37
CA ARG A 128 -3.54 14.05 -6.53
C ARG A 128 -3.02 13.21 -5.37
N GLN A 129 -1.89 12.52 -5.55
CA GLN A 129 -1.29 11.70 -4.50
C GLN A 129 -0.72 12.60 -3.39
N ARG A 130 0.09 13.60 -3.76
CA ARG A 130 0.59 14.61 -2.82
C ARG A 130 -0.55 15.34 -2.10
N LEU A 131 -1.61 15.73 -2.82
CA LEU A 131 -2.79 16.32 -2.19
C LEU A 131 -3.40 15.39 -1.14
N ARG A 132 -3.51 14.09 -1.45
CA ARG A 132 -4.05 13.09 -0.53
C ARG A 132 -3.19 12.93 0.73
N GLU A 133 -1.87 12.85 0.56
CA GLU A 133 -0.89 12.78 1.66
C GLU A 133 -0.96 14.02 2.57
N THR A 134 -0.89 15.21 1.99
CA THR A 134 -0.89 16.47 2.74
C THR A 134 -2.27 16.78 3.34
N ALA A 135 -3.37 16.43 2.66
CA ALA A 135 -4.71 16.55 3.25
C ALA A 135 -4.88 15.58 4.44
N LEU A 136 -4.35 14.36 4.34
CA LEU A 136 -4.37 13.42 5.47
C LEU A 136 -3.56 13.95 6.64
N GLU A 137 -2.38 14.52 6.40
CA GLU A 137 -1.58 15.19 7.41
C GLU A 137 -2.37 16.29 8.13
N ALA A 138 -3.05 17.16 7.38
CA ALA A 138 -3.90 18.20 7.94
C ALA A 138 -5.08 17.65 8.77
N LEU A 139 -5.72 16.57 8.32
CA LEU A 139 -6.79 15.89 9.05
C LEU A 139 -6.29 15.22 10.33
N LEU A 140 -5.07 14.69 10.33
CA LEU A 140 -4.43 14.14 11.52
C LEU A 140 -4.04 15.26 12.48
N MET A 141 -3.50 16.38 11.99
CA MET A 141 -3.24 17.57 12.81
C MET A 141 -4.51 18.07 13.50
N ASP A 142 -5.67 18.12 12.83
CA ASP A 142 -6.95 18.48 13.45
C ASP A 142 -7.30 17.59 14.65
N ARG A 143 -7.03 16.28 14.55
CA ARG A 143 -7.28 15.36 15.67
C ARG A 143 -6.35 15.62 16.84
N CYS A 144 -5.12 16.01 16.56
CA CYS A 144 -4.07 16.08 17.56
C CYS A 144 -4.03 17.44 18.28
N LEU A 145 -4.41 18.51 17.59
CA LEU A 145 -4.53 19.86 18.15
C LEU A 145 -5.57 19.97 19.29
N ASN A 146 -6.43 18.97 19.46
CA ASN A 146 -7.45 18.94 20.51
C ASN A 146 -6.87 18.64 21.91
N ASN A 147 -5.65 18.11 22.01
CA ASN A 147 -5.11 17.53 23.24
C ASN A 147 -3.93 18.30 23.87
N SER A 148 -4.15 19.59 24.18
CA SER A 148 -3.22 20.40 24.98
C SER A 148 -1.82 20.56 24.37
N ILE A 149 -1.78 20.96 23.09
CA ILE A 149 -0.54 21.43 22.48
C ILE A 149 -0.22 22.82 23.03
N ARG A 150 1.01 22.99 23.55
CA ARG A 150 1.50 24.31 24.00
C ARG A 150 1.71 25.20 22.78
N ASP A 151 1.41 26.50 22.92
CA ASP A 151 1.50 27.50 21.84
C ASP A 151 2.89 27.62 21.19
N ASP A 152 3.93 26.99 21.76
CA ASP A 152 5.33 27.06 21.35
C ASP A 152 5.88 25.81 20.64
N GLN A 153 5.11 24.73 20.50
CA GLN A 153 5.59 23.49 19.85
C GLN A 153 5.00 23.25 18.46
N PRO A 154 5.84 22.96 17.44
CA PRO A 154 5.36 22.62 16.12
C PRO A 154 4.70 21.23 16.15
N VAL A 155 3.42 21.17 15.76
CA VAL A 155 2.72 19.90 15.55
C VAL A 155 3.31 19.23 14.32
N GLN A 156 3.92 18.07 14.51
CA GLN A 156 4.41 17.23 13.41
C GLN A 156 3.73 15.87 13.46
N VAL A 157 3.22 15.44 12.32
CA VAL A 157 2.65 14.11 12.14
C VAL A 157 3.76 13.21 11.60
N ALA A 158 3.98 12.07 12.25
CA ALA A 158 5.01 11.14 11.82
C ALA A 158 4.72 10.61 10.40
N PRO A 159 5.70 10.59 9.47
CA PRO A 159 5.45 10.20 8.08
C PRO A 159 4.95 8.75 7.90
N TRP A 160 5.39 7.82 8.76
CA TRP A 160 4.93 6.44 8.73
C TRP A 160 3.42 6.34 9.01
N LEU A 161 2.87 7.26 9.81
CA LEU A 161 1.46 7.27 10.17
C LEU A 161 0.60 7.66 8.97
N ILE A 162 1.02 8.70 8.23
CA ILE A 162 0.38 9.15 6.99
C ILE A 162 0.41 8.01 5.97
N THR A 163 1.61 7.45 5.75
CA THR A 163 1.83 6.40 4.75
C THR A 163 1.08 5.12 5.10
N GLY A 164 1.13 4.70 6.36
CA GLY A 164 0.44 3.51 6.84
C GLY A 164 -1.07 3.63 6.75
N LEU A 165 -1.64 4.80 7.07
CA LEU A 165 -3.08 5.03 6.95
C LEU A 165 -3.55 5.02 5.49
N LEU A 166 -2.79 5.61 4.57
CA LEU A 166 -3.08 5.53 3.15
C LEU A 166 -3.01 4.09 2.64
N GLU A 167 -1.97 3.35 3.00
CA GLU A 167 -1.86 1.93 2.61
C GLU A 167 -2.98 1.08 3.21
N ARG A 168 -3.41 1.35 4.45
CA ARG A 168 -4.58 0.68 5.04
C ARG A 168 -5.86 0.98 4.27
N MET A 169 -6.07 2.21 3.84
CA MET A 169 -7.22 2.58 2.99
C MET A 169 -7.16 1.83 1.66
N ASN A 170 -6.00 1.85 0.98
CA ASN A 170 -5.77 1.15 -0.28
C ASN A 170 -5.99 -0.36 -0.11
N TRP A 171 -5.50 -0.95 0.98
CA TRP A 171 -5.67 -2.37 1.29
C TRP A 171 -7.14 -2.76 1.40
N ARG A 172 -7.93 -1.95 2.11
CA ARG A 172 -9.37 -2.15 2.28
C ARG A 172 -10.12 -2.01 0.96
N ASN A 173 -9.73 -1.05 0.13
CA ASN A 173 -10.34 -0.79 -1.17
C ASN A 173 -9.89 -1.78 -2.26
N GLY A 174 -8.95 -2.69 -1.95
CA GLY A 174 -8.41 -3.65 -2.92
C GLY A 174 -7.40 -3.04 -3.89
N GLU A 175 -6.92 -1.83 -3.62
CA GLU A 175 -5.97 -1.08 -4.44
C GLU A 175 -4.51 -1.33 -4.06
N ALA A 176 -4.26 -1.94 -2.89
CA ALA A 176 -2.91 -2.30 -2.46
C ALA A 176 -2.38 -3.52 -3.22
N ASP A 177 -1.11 -3.46 -3.62
CA ASP A 177 -0.41 -4.58 -4.26
C ASP A 177 -0.04 -5.67 -3.24
N ARG A 178 -0.96 -6.62 -3.03
CA ARG A 178 -0.75 -7.73 -2.08
C ARG A 178 0.43 -8.63 -2.48
N GLY A 179 0.74 -8.71 -3.77
CA GLY A 179 1.89 -9.44 -4.29
C GLY A 179 3.21 -8.84 -3.81
N LEU A 180 3.30 -7.51 -3.83
CA LEU A 180 4.45 -6.77 -3.32
C LEU A 180 4.63 -6.94 -1.80
N TYR A 181 3.55 -6.92 -1.02
CA TYR A 181 3.59 -7.23 0.42
C TYR A 181 4.15 -8.64 0.67
N LYS A 182 3.65 -9.64 -0.07
CA LYS A 182 4.10 -11.03 0.01
C LYS A 182 5.58 -11.18 -0.38
N ALA A 183 6.02 -10.49 -1.43
CA ALA A 183 7.39 -10.54 -1.92
C ALA A 183 8.41 -9.93 -0.94
N LEU A 184 8.12 -8.73 -0.41
CA LEU A 184 9.01 -8.06 0.55
C LEU A 184 9.12 -8.85 1.86
N PHE A 185 8.00 -9.41 2.33
CA PHE A 185 7.99 -10.25 3.51
C PHE A 185 8.83 -11.52 3.33
N LYS A 186 8.58 -12.31 2.26
CA LYS A 186 9.29 -13.58 2.02
C LYS A 186 10.80 -13.40 1.89
N ASN A 187 11.24 -12.27 1.36
CA ASN A 187 12.64 -11.96 1.17
C ASN A 187 13.28 -11.25 2.38
N GLY A 188 12.54 -11.07 3.49
CA GLY A 188 13.06 -10.41 4.69
C GLY A 188 13.43 -8.95 4.47
N MET A 189 12.83 -8.28 3.48
CA MET A 189 13.15 -6.91 3.09
C MET A 189 12.26 -5.86 3.79
N MET A 190 11.59 -6.24 4.89
CA MET A 190 10.76 -5.31 5.66
C MET A 190 11.64 -4.38 6.51
N MET A 191 11.23 -3.12 6.62
CA MET A 191 11.92 -2.13 7.43
C MET A 191 11.79 -2.46 8.92
N ASP A 192 12.81 -2.11 9.70
CA ASP A 192 12.73 -2.19 11.15
C ASP A 192 11.73 -1.15 11.71
N ILE A 193 11.07 -1.48 12.82
CA ILE A 193 10.05 -0.61 13.42
C ILE A 193 10.67 0.69 13.93
N GLU A 194 11.82 0.63 14.58
CA GLU A 194 12.49 1.81 15.13
C GLU A 194 12.95 2.74 14.00
N GLU A 195 13.58 2.19 12.96
CA GLU A 195 13.97 2.93 11.76
C GLU A 195 12.77 3.63 11.11
N MET A 196 11.66 2.90 10.93
CA MET A 196 10.45 3.41 10.30
C MET A 196 9.77 4.51 11.13
N VAL A 197 9.67 4.34 12.45
CA VAL A 197 8.97 5.28 13.35
C VAL A 197 9.78 6.57 13.56
N THR A 198 11.11 6.49 13.45
CA THR A 198 12.01 7.65 13.61
C THR A 198 12.26 8.42 12.31
N LEU A 199 11.93 7.85 11.15
CA LEU A 199 12.12 8.49 9.85
C LEU A 199 11.23 9.74 9.68
N THR A 200 11.86 10.90 9.45
CA THR A 200 11.17 12.20 9.28
C THR A 200 11.06 12.68 7.83
N GLU A 201 11.95 12.21 6.94
CA GLU A 201 12.05 12.71 5.56
C GLU A 201 12.02 11.55 4.52
N PRO A 202 10.87 10.88 4.33
CA PRO A 202 10.77 9.76 3.37
C PRO A 202 11.00 10.18 1.91
N ASP A 203 10.91 11.47 1.59
CA ASP A 203 11.19 11.99 0.25
C ASP A 203 12.66 11.80 -0.17
N LYS A 204 13.58 11.66 0.79
CA LYS A 204 15.03 11.47 0.55
C LYS A 204 15.43 10.02 0.28
N LEU A 205 14.56 9.06 0.62
CA LEU A 205 14.76 7.65 0.33
C LEU A 205 14.77 7.40 -1.18
N ASP A 206 15.49 6.37 -1.62
CA ASP A 206 15.46 5.96 -3.02
C ASP A 206 14.11 5.29 -3.39
N ALA A 207 13.95 4.85 -4.64
CA ALA A 207 12.68 4.25 -5.08
C ALA A 207 12.37 2.90 -4.40
N ALA A 208 13.39 2.09 -4.12
CA ALA A 208 13.24 0.79 -3.48
C ALA A 208 12.97 0.96 -1.98
N GLU A 209 13.76 1.81 -1.30
CA GLU A 209 13.61 2.15 0.11
C GLU A 209 12.24 2.78 0.40
N ARG A 210 11.75 3.67 -0.47
CA ARG A 210 10.37 4.21 -0.35
C ARG A 210 9.30 3.15 -0.44
N THR A 211 9.52 2.15 -1.30
CA THR A 211 8.58 1.04 -1.45
C THR A 211 8.58 0.16 -0.20
N THR A 212 9.76 -0.16 0.32
CA THR A 212 9.94 -0.87 1.58
C THR A 212 9.30 -0.11 2.75
N PHE A 213 9.56 1.19 2.87
CA PHE A 213 8.95 2.05 3.90
C PHE A 213 7.43 2.04 3.81
N ARG A 214 6.87 2.21 2.61
CA ARG A 214 5.42 2.22 2.38
C ARG A 214 4.77 0.93 2.82
N VAL A 215 5.29 -0.20 2.34
CA VAL A 215 4.75 -1.53 2.64
C VAL A 215 4.90 -1.85 4.13
N SER A 216 6.05 -1.50 4.73
CA SER A 216 6.29 -1.70 6.17
C SER A 216 5.35 -0.87 7.03
N ALA A 217 5.17 0.42 6.71
CA ALA A 217 4.25 1.31 7.43
C ALA A 217 2.80 0.82 7.35
N GLY A 218 2.35 0.37 6.17
CA GLY A 218 1.02 -0.21 6.00
C GLY A 218 0.85 -1.51 6.78
N ALA A 219 1.81 -2.44 6.68
CA ALA A 219 1.81 -3.70 7.42
C ALA A 219 1.79 -3.46 8.93
N PHE A 220 2.58 -2.50 9.40
CA PHE A 220 2.67 -2.15 10.81
C PHE A 220 1.36 -1.57 11.34
N LEU A 221 0.75 -0.64 10.62
CA LEU A 221 -0.56 -0.12 11.01
C LEU A 221 -1.64 -1.22 11.02
N MET A 222 -1.64 -2.11 10.02
CA MET A 222 -2.56 -3.24 9.98
C MET A 222 -2.37 -4.17 11.17
N ALA A 223 -1.12 -4.51 11.50
CA ALA A 223 -0.77 -5.31 12.66
C ALA A 223 -1.26 -4.67 13.97
N MET A 224 -1.10 -3.35 14.12
CA MET A 224 -1.59 -2.60 15.29
C MET A 224 -3.11 -2.66 15.42
N LEU A 225 -3.84 -2.37 14.34
CA LEU A 225 -5.29 -2.35 14.34
C LEU A 225 -5.92 -3.74 14.55
N ASN A 226 -5.23 -4.80 14.14
CA ASN A 226 -5.70 -6.18 14.28
C ASN A 226 -5.50 -6.76 15.70
N GLN A 227 -4.83 -6.04 16.61
CA GLN A 227 -4.71 -6.48 18.01
C GLN A 227 -6.06 -6.40 18.74
N GLU A 228 -6.21 -7.18 19.80
CA GLU A 228 -7.38 -7.07 20.68
C GLU A 228 -7.47 -5.66 21.27
N GLY A 229 -8.56 -4.94 20.99
CA GLY A 229 -8.71 -3.53 21.38
C GLY A 229 -7.84 -2.54 20.59
N GLY A 230 -7.13 -2.99 19.55
CA GLY A 230 -6.16 -2.19 18.80
C GLY A 230 -6.73 -0.90 18.19
N GLU A 231 -7.99 -0.91 17.75
CA GLU A 231 -8.68 0.30 17.27
C GLU A 231 -8.78 1.38 18.36
N ARG A 232 -9.14 1.02 19.60
CA ARG A 232 -9.22 1.95 20.74
C ARG A 232 -7.83 2.44 21.16
N THR A 233 -6.87 1.52 21.26
CA THR A 233 -5.49 1.87 21.61
C THR A 233 -4.87 2.80 20.58
N PHE A 234 -5.16 2.61 19.29
CA PHE A 234 -4.70 3.50 18.23
C PHE A 234 -5.36 4.87 18.28
N PHE A 235 -6.66 4.93 18.59
CA PHE A 235 -7.35 6.19 18.83
C PHE A 235 -6.71 6.98 19.99
N ASP A 236 -6.42 6.33 21.10
CA ASP A 236 -5.75 6.93 22.26
C ASP A 236 -4.31 7.36 21.90
N TYR A 237 -3.59 6.56 21.12
CA TYR A 237 -2.25 6.89 20.63
C TYR A 237 -2.22 8.20 19.82
N LEU A 238 -3.14 8.37 18.86
CA LEU A 238 -3.21 9.60 18.06
C LEU A 238 -3.46 10.85 18.90
N SER A 239 -4.14 10.69 20.02
CA SER A 239 -4.47 11.78 20.93
C SER A 239 -3.26 12.26 21.74
N VAL A 240 -2.20 11.45 21.85
CA VAL A 240 -0.99 11.76 22.64
C VAL A 240 0.24 11.99 21.77
N ALA A 241 0.31 11.34 20.60
CA ALA A 241 1.51 11.30 19.78
C ALA A 241 2.10 12.67 19.42
N PRO A 242 1.32 13.69 19.04
CA PRO A 242 1.94 14.95 18.59
C PRO A 242 2.39 15.91 19.69
N SER A 243 1.97 15.68 20.93
CA SER A 243 2.46 16.40 22.10
C SER A 243 3.56 15.63 22.85
N TYR A 244 4.01 14.50 22.32
CA TYR A 244 4.99 13.65 23.00
C TYR A 244 6.42 14.18 22.77
N GLU A 245 7.04 14.66 23.84
CA GLU A 245 8.41 15.21 23.81
C GLU A 245 9.51 14.14 23.87
N GLY A 246 9.16 12.86 24.07
CA GLY A 246 10.11 11.75 24.17
C GLY A 246 10.39 11.06 22.84
N GLU A 247 11.08 9.93 22.92
CA GLU A 247 11.38 9.08 21.75
C GLU A 247 10.09 8.42 21.19
N PRO A 248 9.71 8.68 19.93
CA PRO A 248 8.44 8.19 19.36
C PRO A 248 8.23 6.68 19.49
N PHE A 249 9.31 5.90 19.42
CA PHE A 249 9.31 4.46 19.61
C PHE A 249 8.93 4.05 21.05
N LEU A 250 9.36 4.79 22.07
CA LEU A 250 8.99 4.54 23.46
C LEU A 250 7.51 4.83 23.73
N LEU A 251 6.95 5.88 23.13
CA LEU A 251 5.51 6.12 23.20
C LEU A 251 4.75 4.92 22.64
N PHE A 252 5.11 4.49 21.42
CA PHE A 252 4.51 3.32 20.79
C PHE A 252 4.57 2.08 21.69
N ARG A 253 5.78 1.75 22.19
CA ARG A 253 5.99 0.55 23.01
C ARG A 253 5.12 0.57 24.26
N ASN A 254 5.03 1.70 24.94
CA ASN A 254 4.26 1.83 26.18
C ASN A 254 2.74 1.85 25.94
N THR A 255 2.28 2.37 24.81
CA THR A 255 0.84 2.43 24.48
C THR A 255 0.29 1.09 24.03
N PHE A 256 1.02 0.35 23.19
CA PHE A 256 0.53 -0.92 22.62
C PHE A 256 0.93 -2.16 23.43
N PHE A 257 1.98 -2.09 24.25
CA PHE A 257 2.45 -3.25 25.02
C PHE A 257 2.56 -2.92 26.51
N THR A 258 1.47 -3.14 27.23
CA THR A 258 1.36 -2.92 28.69
C THR A 258 2.35 -3.74 29.52
N ALA A 259 2.86 -4.86 29.00
CA ALA A 259 3.87 -5.69 29.66
C ALA A 259 5.32 -5.30 29.33
N GLY A 260 5.54 -4.24 28.52
CA GLY A 260 6.89 -3.79 28.17
C GLY A 260 7.72 -4.90 27.53
N LEU A 261 7.33 -5.36 26.34
CA LEU A 261 8.11 -6.34 25.57
C LEU A 261 9.57 -5.86 25.49
N SER A 262 10.50 -6.78 25.70
CA SER A 262 11.90 -6.55 25.34
C SER A 262 12.00 -6.28 23.83
N GLU A 263 13.09 -5.66 23.39
CA GLU A 263 13.38 -5.44 21.97
C GLU A 263 13.27 -6.74 21.16
N GLU A 264 13.82 -7.85 21.70
CA GLU A 264 13.69 -9.18 21.12
C GLU A 264 12.24 -9.70 21.09
N GLY A 265 11.44 -9.38 22.11
CA GLY A 265 10.01 -9.73 22.15
C GLY A 265 9.20 -8.97 21.11
N LEU A 266 9.53 -7.69 20.86
CA LEU A 266 8.89 -6.88 19.83
C LEU A 266 9.24 -7.39 18.43
N ALA A 267 10.51 -7.72 18.19
CA ALA A 267 10.94 -8.30 16.91
C ALA A 267 10.23 -9.63 16.62
N LYS A 268 10.08 -10.51 17.63
CA LYS A 268 9.31 -11.76 17.50
C LYS A 268 7.82 -11.51 17.24
N TRP A 269 7.23 -10.54 17.94
CA TRP A 269 5.84 -10.13 17.69
C TRP A 269 5.68 -9.60 16.27
N TRP A 270 6.60 -8.76 15.81
CA TRP A 270 6.56 -8.19 14.47
C TRP A 270 6.64 -9.27 13.39
N ALA A 271 7.59 -10.21 13.51
CA ALA A 271 7.70 -11.35 12.63
C ALA A 271 6.41 -12.20 12.58
N LEU A 272 5.76 -12.40 13.72
CA LEU A 272 4.49 -13.12 13.81
C LEU A 272 3.35 -12.36 13.12
N GLN A 273 3.25 -11.04 13.32
CA GLN A 273 2.23 -10.22 12.66
C GLN A 273 2.40 -10.22 11.14
N LEU A 274 3.63 -10.09 10.69
CA LEU A 274 3.94 -10.18 9.27
C LEU A 274 3.58 -11.57 8.71
N ALA A 275 3.89 -12.65 9.43
CA ALA A 275 3.47 -13.99 9.04
C ALA A 275 1.95 -14.12 8.92
N ASN A 276 1.19 -13.57 9.88
CA ASN A 276 -0.28 -13.55 9.83
C ASN A 276 -0.82 -12.71 8.67
N LEU A 277 -0.22 -11.56 8.36
CA LEU A 277 -0.63 -10.72 7.22
C LEU A 277 -0.38 -11.39 5.87
N THR A 278 0.53 -12.37 5.81
CA THR A 278 0.75 -13.20 4.60
C THR A 278 -0.12 -14.44 4.52
N GLN A 279 -0.89 -14.76 5.57
CA GLN A 279 -1.90 -15.79 5.48
C GLN A 279 -3.00 -15.30 4.53
N GLU A 280 -3.17 -16.02 3.43
CA GLU A 280 -4.09 -15.67 2.35
C GLU A 280 -5.52 -15.51 2.92
N PHE A 281 -6.08 -14.29 2.84
CA PHE A 281 -7.41 -13.99 3.38
C PHE A 281 -8.47 -14.87 2.70
N VAL A 282 -9.30 -15.54 3.51
CA VAL A 282 -10.38 -16.43 3.04
C VAL A 282 -11.41 -15.74 2.14
N THR A 283 -11.45 -14.39 2.15
CA THR A 283 -12.41 -13.58 1.38
C THR A 283 -11.93 -13.20 -0.02
N GLU A 284 -10.66 -13.39 -0.35
CA GLU A 284 -10.16 -13.13 -1.71
C GLU A 284 -10.44 -14.32 -2.61
N THR A 285 -11.24 -14.08 -3.65
CA THR A 285 -11.42 -15.08 -4.70
C THR A 285 -10.19 -15.06 -5.60
N LEU A 286 -9.51 -16.19 -5.73
CA LEU A 286 -8.38 -16.37 -6.63
C LEU A 286 -8.81 -16.12 -8.08
N SER A 287 -7.90 -15.57 -8.90
CA SER A 287 -8.10 -15.52 -10.35
C SER A 287 -8.16 -16.95 -10.94
N PRO A 288 -8.64 -17.12 -12.19
CA PRO A 288 -8.67 -18.43 -12.85
C PRO A 288 -7.28 -19.11 -12.88
N LEU A 289 -6.21 -18.36 -13.17
CA LEU A 289 -4.85 -18.91 -13.28
C LEU A 289 -4.24 -19.26 -11.91
N GLU A 290 -4.51 -18.46 -10.88
CA GLU A 290 -4.09 -18.75 -9.51
C GLU A 290 -4.85 -19.95 -8.94
N THR A 291 -6.14 -20.06 -9.23
CA THR A 291 -6.97 -21.22 -8.87
C THR A 291 -6.42 -22.48 -9.51
N GLU A 292 -6.05 -22.41 -10.79
CA GLU A 292 -5.46 -23.52 -11.53
C GLU A 292 -4.11 -23.94 -10.96
N THR A 293 -3.23 -22.98 -10.66
CA THR A 293 -1.91 -23.25 -10.08
C THR A 293 -2.04 -23.93 -8.72
N ALA A 294 -2.91 -23.39 -7.85
CA ALA A 294 -3.18 -23.96 -6.54
C ALA A 294 -3.77 -25.38 -6.64
N LEU A 295 -4.71 -25.61 -7.57
CA LEU A 295 -5.27 -26.93 -7.80
C LEU A 295 -4.21 -27.91 -8.31
N ALA A 296 -3.38 -27.51 -9.27
CA ALA A 296 -2.31 -28.34 -9.83
C ALA A 296 -1.31 -28.81 -8.78
N GLU A 297 -1.01 -27.97 -7.78
CA GLU A 297 -0.18 -28.31 -6.64
C GLU A 297 -0.90 -29.27 -5.68
N ILE A 298 -2.18 -29.05 -5.40
CA ILE A 298 -2.96 -29.90 -4.49
C ILE A 298 -3.11 -31.32 -5.04
N LEU A 299 -3.28 -31.49 -6.36
CA LEU A 299 -3.41 -32.79 -7.02
C LEU A 299 -2.10 -33.61 -7.07
N ARG A 300 -1.02 -33.09 -6.47
CA ARG A 300 0.25 -33.76 -6.24
C ARG A 300 0.42 -33.98 -4.74
N GLY A 301 0.64 -35.23 -4.34
CA GLY A 301 0.90 -35.57 -2.95
C GLY A 301 2.22 -36.31 -2.82
N ASP A 302 2.91 -36.09 -1.72
CA ASP A 302 4.20 -36.70 -1.42
C ASP A 302 4.03 -37.68 -0.26
N LEU A 303 4.59 -38.89 -0.41
CA LEU A 303 4.67 -39.90 0.65
C LEU A 303 6.14 -40.23 0.92
N GLU A 304 6.52 -40.24 2.18
CA GLU A 304 7.85 -40.69 2.60
C GLU A 304 7.83 -42.22 2.74
N GLY A 305 8.63 -42.91 1.92
CA GLY A 305 8.77 -44.36 2.03
C GLY A 305 9.67 -44.79 3.19
N GLU A 306 9.64 -46.09 3.54
CA GLU A 306 10.44 -46.68 4.64
C GLU A 306 11.95 -46.42 4.57
N ASN A 307 12.47 -46.06 3.39
CA ASN A 307 13.89 -45.75 3.17
C ASN A 307 14.24 -44.25 3.34
N GLY A 308 13.30 -43.42 3.80
CA GLY A 308 13.44 -41.95 3.87
C GLY A 308 13.43 -41.27 2.49
N LEU A 309 13.01 -41.98 1.44
CA LEU A 309 12.86 -41.45 0.08
C LEU A 309 11.42 -40.99 -0.14
N VAL A 310 11.25 -39.71 -0.44
CA VAL A 310 9.95 -39.12 -0.78
C VAL A 310 9.55 -39.52 -2.20
N ARG A 311 8.39 -40.15 -2.36
CA ARG A 311 7.75 -40.43 -3.65
C ARG A 311 6.57 -39.50 -3.87
N THR A 312 6.57 -38.81 -5.01
CA THR A 312 5.46 -37.95 -5.44
C THR A 312 4.46 -38.76 -6.26
N TYR A 313 3.20 -38.71 -5.87
CA TYR A 313 2.05 -39.28 -6.56
C TYR A 313 1.19 -38.16 -7.17
N ARG A 314 0.67 -38.41 -8.36
CA ARG A 314 -0.32 -37.52 -9.01
C ARG A 314 -1.67 -38.21 -8.99
N LEU A 315 -2.74 -37.46 -8.74
CA LEU A 315 -4.09 -38.04 -8.74
C LEU A 315 -4.46 -38.72 -10.08
N MET A 316 -3.93 -38.22 -11.21
CA MET A 316 -4.11 -38.85 -12.53
C MET A 316 -3.51 -40.26 -12.63
N ALA A 317 -2.50 -40.58 -11.82
CA ALA A 317 -1.94 -41.92 -11.70
C ALA A 317 -2.65 -42.70 -10.57
N PHE A 318 -3.98 -42.69 -10.57
CA PHE A 318 -4.78 -43.26 -9.48
C PHE A 318 -4.55 -44.77 -9.28
N GLN A 319 -4.15 -45.49 -10.33
CA GLN A 319 -3.80 -46.92 -10.23
C GLN A 319 -2.60 -47.16 -9.31
N ASP A 320 -1.59 -46.29 -9.34
CA ASP A 320 -0.43 -46.37 -8.45
C ASP A 320 -0.84 -46.06 -6.99
N ILE A 321 -1.85 -45.21 -6.80
CA ILE A 321 -2.39 -44.84 -5.49
C ILE A 321 -3.25 -45.97 -4.90
N LEU A 322 -4.04 -46.66 -5.73
CA LEU A 322 -4.83 -47.82 -5.32
C LEU A 322 -3.95 -49.01 -4.92
N ALA A 323 -2.78 -49.16 -5.56
CA ALA A 323 -1.79 -50.17 -5.21
C ALA A 323 -1.15 -49.95 -3.82
N LEU A 324 -1.30 -48.77 -3.22
CA LEU A 324 -0.78 -48.47 -1.88
C LEU A 324 -1.61 -49.16 -0.77
N PRO A 325 -0.97 -49.48 0.36
CA PRO A 325 -1.67 -49.85 1.59
C PRO A 325 -2.71 -48.80 1.99
N GLU A 326 -3.77 -49.25 2.69
CA GLU A 326 -4.88 -48.37 3.09
C GLU A 326 -4.41 -47.18 3.95
N GLU A 327 -3.47 -47.39 4.86
CA GLU A 327 -2.89 -46.35 5.72
C GLU A 327 -2.14 -45.28 4.91
N ASP A 328 -1.24 -45.69 4.00
CA ASP A 328 -0.49 -44.77 3.13
C ASP A 328 -1.42 -44.00 2.20
N ARG A 329 -2.49 -44.66 1.72
CA ARG A 329 -3.49 -44.02 0.87
C ARG A 329 -4.26 -42.93 1.61
N LYS A 330 -4.67 -43.19 2.85
CA LYS A 330 -5.32 -42.19 3.72
C LYS A 330 -4.36 -41.04 4.03
N MET A 331 -3.09 -41.34 4.30
CA MET A 331 -2.06 -40.34 4.57
C MET A 331 -1.78 -39.43 3.36
N LEU A 332 -1.89 -39.96 2.14
CA LEU A 332 -1.75 -39.19 0.90
C LEU A 332 -3.01 -38.40 0.54
N LEU A 333 -4.18 -39.05 0.52
CA LEU A 333 -5.41 -38.49 -0.02
C LEU A 333 -6.21 -37.66 0.99
N GLY A 334 -6.07 -37.92 2.29
CA GLY A 334 -6.73 -37.15 3.34
C GLY A 334 -6.37 -35.66 3.29
N PRO A 335 -5.07 -35.29 3.36
CA PRO A 335 -4.62 -33.91 3.20
C PRO A 335 -5.01 -33.31 1.85
N MET A 336 -4.99 -34.09 0.77
CA MET A 336 -5.42 -33.63 -0.55
C MET A 336 -6.90 -33.23 -0.56
N SER A 337 -7.78 -34.08 -0.02
CA SER A 337 -9.23 -33.82 0.07
C SER A 337 -9.53 -32.57 0.91
N GLU A 338 -8.87 -32.41 2.07
CA GLU A 338 -9.01 -31.23 2.91
C GLU A 338 -8.56 -29.95 2.19
N ARG A 339 -7.43 -29.99 1.48
CA ARG A 339 -6.92 -28.84 0.72
C ARG A 339 -7.83 -28.49 -0.46
N ILE A 340 -8.46 -29.47 -1.12
CA ILE A 340 -9.46 -29.22 -2.17
C ILE A 340 -10.69 -28.50 -1.58
N LYS A 341 -11.19 -28.96 -0.43
CA LYS A 341 -12.30 -28.31 0.28
C LYS A 341 -11.97 -26.87 0.64
N LEU A 342 -10.79 -26.62 1.20
CA LEU A 342 -10.32 -25.28 1.54
C LEU A 342 -10.21 -24.38 0.29
N LEU A 343 -9.70 -24.93 -0.82
CA LEU A 343 -9.62 -24.21 -2.10
C LEU A 343 -11.01 -23.83 -2.63
N SER A 344 -12.03 -24.67 -2.43
CA SER A 344 -13.40 -24.41 -2.93
C SER A 344 -14.03 -23.11 -2.42
N PHE A 345 -13.67 -22.68 -1.21
CA PHE A 345 -14.16 -21.43 -0.62
C PHE A 345 -13.61 -20.19 -1.31
N ARG A 346 -12.39 -20.28 -1.86
CA ARG A 346 -11.65 -19.15 -2.46
C ARG A 346 -11.44 -19.27 -3.98
N ALA A 347 -11.73 -20.42 -4.57
CA ALA A 347 -11.52 -20.66 -5.99
C ALA A 347 -12.41 -19.76 -6.85
N PHE A 348 -11.94 -19.45 -8.05
CA PHE A 348 -12.75 -18.78 -9.05
C PHE A 348 -14.07 -19.56 -9.28
N PRO A 349 -15.25 -18.91 -9.34
CA PRO A 349 -16.54 -19.60 -9.24
C PRO A 349 -16.74 -20.74 -10.25
N SER A 350 -16.19 -20.62 -11.46
CA SER A 350 -16.31 -21.66 -12.49
C SER A 350 -15.55 -22.95 -12.18
N TYR A 351 -14.58 -22.91 -11.26
CA TYR A 351 -13.83 -24.10 -10.82
C TYR A 351 -14.56 -24.91 -9.74
N ARG A 352 -15.58 -24.34 -9.06
CA ARG A 352 -16.27 -25.03 -7.94
C ARG A 352 -16.87 -26.40 -8.32
N PRO A 353 -17.56 -26.55 -9.48
CA PRO A 353 -18.08 -27.87 -9.88
C PRO A 353 -16.97 -28.90 -10.12
N LEU A 354 -15.81 -28.44 -10.58
CA LEU A 354 -14.64 -29.26 -10.86
C LEU A 354 -13.94 -29.68 -9.56
N LEU A 355 -13.82 -28.79 -8.58
CA LEU A 355 -13.29 -29.10 -7.25
C LEU A 355 -14.16 -30.14 -6.51
N ALA A 356 -15.48 -30.02 -6.60
CA ALA A 356 -16.40 -31.01 -6.04
C ALA A 356 -16.23 -32.40 -6.70
N GLY A 357 -15.88 -32.43 -7.99
CA GLY A 357 -15.56 -33.68 -8.70
C GLY A 357 -14.29 -34.34 -8.17
N TYR A 358 -13.21 -33.58 -7.99
CA TYR A 358 -11.97 -34.12 -7.41
C TYR A 358 -12.14 -34.51 -5.94
N GLU A 359 -12.93 -33.78 -5.15
CA GLU A 359 -13.26 -34.15 -3.78
C GLU A 359 -13.94 -35.53 -3.74
N ARG A 360 -14.92 -35.77 -4.62
CA ARG A 360 -15.59 -37.07 -4.74
C ARG A 360 -14.61 -38.19 -5.10
N ILE A 361 -13.72 -37.97 -6.07
CA ILE A 361 -12.70 -38.96 -6.47
C ILE A 361 -11.75 -39.26 -5.31
N THR A 362 -11.28 -38.24 -4.58
CA THR A 362 -10.41 -38.48 -3.42
C THR A 362 -11.12 -39.28 -2.34
N ALA A 363 -12.43 -39.07 -2.11
CA ALA A 363 -13.21 -39.86 -1.17
C ALA A 363 -13.37 -41.33 -1.61
N GLN A 364 -13.72 -41.57 -2.87
CA GLN A 364 -13.83 -42.92 -3.44
C GLN A 364 -12.51 -43.69 -3.35
N LEU A 365 -11.40 -43.04 -3.69
CA LEU A 365 -10.08 -43.65 -3.62
C LEU A 365 -9.66 -43.97 -2.18
N ILE A 366 -10.01 -43.12 -1.20
CA ILE A 366 -9.77 -43.42 0.23
C ILE A 366 -10.51 -44.70 0.66
N GLU A 367 -11.73 -44.90 0.18
CA GLU A 367 -12.55 -46.09 0.44
C GLU A 367 -12.09 -47.31 -0.39
N GLY A 368 -11.23 -47.10 -1.39
CA GLY A 368 -10.69 -48.14 -2.26
C GLY A 368 -11.59 -48.52 -3.43
N GLU A 369 -12.54 -47.65 -3.75
CA GLU A 369 -13.43 -47.80 -4.90
C GLU A 369 -12.74 -47.29 -6.18
N GLU A 370 -12.84 -48.08 -7.26
CA GLU A 370 -12.31 -47.73 -8.58
C GLU A 370 -13.44 -47.40 -9.59
N GLU A 371 -14.70 -47.67 -9.22
CA GLU A 371 -15.84 -47.54 -10.13
C GLU A 371 -15.97 -46.10 -10.65
N ASP A 372 -15.99 -45.96 -11.98
CA ASP A 372 -16.08 -44.72 -12.74
C ASP A 372 -14.95 -43.68 -12.51
N VAL A 373 -13.93 -43.99 -11.71
CA VAL A 373 -12.86 -43.03 -11.36
C VAL A 373 -12.07 -42.58 -12.60
N ALA A 374 -11.74 -43.51 -13.50
CA ALA A 374 -10.98 -43.22 -14.71
C ALA A 374 -11.73 -42.25 -15.65
N ASP A 375 -13.01 -42.51 -15.89
CA ASP A 375 -13.85 -41.70 -16.77
C ASP A 375 -14.11 -40.31 -16.16
N LEU A 376 -14.36 -40.25 -14.85
CA LEU A 376 -14.55 -38.98 -14.13
C LEU A 376 -13.27 -38.13 -14.13
N LEU A 377 -12.10 -38.73 -13.89
CA LEU A 377 -10.82 -38.02 -13.95
C LEU A 377 -10.56 -37.43 -15.34
N MET A 378 -10.84 -38.20 -16.39
CA MET A 378 -10.67 -37.74 -17.77
C MET A 378 -11.58 -36.54 -18.08
N ILE A 379 -12.86 -36.60 -17.70
CA ILE A 379 -13.82 -35.50 -17.89
C ILE A 379 -13.40 -34.25 -17.11
N LEU A 380 -12.92 -34.41 -15.87
CA LEU A 380 -12.47 -33.29 -15.05
C LEU A 380 -11.22 -32.63 -15.62
N GLU A 381 -10.26 -33.42 -16.12
CA GLU A 381 -9.03 -32.89 -16.71
C GLU A 381 -9.32 -32.14 -18.02
N GLU A 382 -10.24 -32.63 -18.85
CA GLU A 382 -10.68 -31.91 -20.05
C GLU A 382 -11.30 -30.54 -19.70
N LYS A 383 -12.20 -30.52 -18.71
CA LYS A 383 -12.80 -29.28 -18.21
C LYS A 383 -11.77 -28.33 -17.61
N ARG A 384 -10.78 -28.86 -16.88
CA ARG A 384 -9.68 -28.12 -16.28
C ARG A 384 -8.87 -27.39 -17.35
N ASN A 385 -8.48 -28.12 -18.39
CA ASN A 385 -7.73 -27.55 -19.53
C ASN A 385 -8.54 -26.48 -20.27
N ALA A 386 -9.83 -26.71 -20.48
CA ALA A 386 -10.70 -25.72 -21.12
C ALA A 386 -10.80 -24.43 -20.29
N LEU A 387 -10.93 -24.52 -18.97
CA LEU A 387 -10.96 -23.37 -18.08
C LEU A 387 -9.62 -22.62 -18.04
N HIS A 388 -8.50 -23.36 -18.04
CA HIS A 388 -7.17 -22.77 -18.08
C HIS A 388 -6.96 -21.94 -19.36
N GLU A 389 -7.31 -22.49 -20.53
CA GLU A 389 -7.24 -21.81 -21.82
C GLU A 389 -8.15 -20.58 -21.91
N VAL A 390 -9.33 -20.62 -21.29
CA VAL A 390 -10.19 -19.43 -21.16
C VAL A 390 -9.53 -18.38 -20.27
N GLY A 391 -8.90 -18.79 -19.18
CA GLY A 391 -8.16 -17.90 -18.27
C GLY A 391 -7.02 -17.17 -18.98
N ILE A 392 -6.17 -17.90 -19.73
CA ILE A 392 -5.08 -17.32 -20.52
C ILE A 392 -5.63 -16.31 -21.54
N ARG A 393 -6.62 -16.72 -22.36
CA ARG A 393 -7.21 -15.83 -23.37
C ARG A 393 -7.84 -14.56 -22.78
N THR A 394 -8.45 -14.67 -21.61
CA THR A 394 -9.04 -13.52 -20.92
C THR A 394 -7.97 -12.55 -20.48
N ARG A 395 -6.89 -13.04 -19.87
CA ARG A 395 -5.73 -12.22 -19.49
C ARG A 395 -5.12 -11.55 -20.72
N ASP A 396 -4.80 -12.32 -21.76
CA ASP A 396 -4.16 -11.81 -22.96
C ASP A 396 -5.04 -10.76 -23.68
N TYR A 397 -6.36 -10.93 -23.66
CA TYR A 397 -7.29 -9.92 -24.17
C TYR A 397 -7.33 -8.65 -23.32
N LEU A 398 -7.33 -8.77 -21.99
CA LEU A 398 -7.28 -7.62 -21.08
C LEU A 398 -5.94 -6.87 -21.21
N ASP A 399 -4.83 -7.59 -21.31
CA ASP A 399 -3.50 -7.03 -21.54
C ASP A 399 -3.47 -6.30 -22.89
N TRP A 400 -3.95 -6.94 -23.97
CA TRP A 400 -4.08 -6.29 -25.27
C TRP A 400 -4.96 -5.04 -25.22
N TYR A 401 -6.11 -5.10 -24.54
CA TYR A 401 -7.02 -3.97 -24.38
C TYR A 401 -6.36 -2.82 -23.58
N GLN A 402 -5.65 -3.14 -22.50
CA GLN A 402 -4.90 -2.16 -21.71
C GLN A 402 -3.78 -1.52 -22.52
N ILE A 403 -3.00 -2.32 -23.26
CA ILE A 403 -1.93 -1.83 -24.14
C ILE A 403 -2.49 -0.92 -25.25
N THR A 404 -3.61 -1.30 -25.87
CA THR A 404 -4.20 -0.55 -26.99
C THR A 404 -4.94 0.71 -26.56
N ASN A 405 -5.55 0.72 -25.37
CA ASN A 405 -6.26 1.89 -24.84
C ASN A 405 -5.43 2.73 -23.85
N ALA A 406 -4.18 2.34 -23.56
CA ALA A 406 -3.26 3.17 -22.80
C ALA A 406 -2.95 4.45 -23.60
N SER A 407 -3.71 5.52 -23.33
CA SER A 407 -3.51 6.85 -23.90
C SER A 407 -2.19 7.51 -23.46
N ARG A 408 -1.46 6.89 -22.51
CA ARG A 408 -0.09 7.19 -22.14
C ARG A 408 0.66 5.90 -21.82
N LEU A 409 1.65 5.56 -22.65
CA LEU A 409 2.79 4.75 -22.24
C LEU A 409 3.51 5.54 -21.13
N THR A 410 3.34 5.12 -19.88
CA THR A 410 4.01 5.73 -18.73
C THR A 410 5.52 5.51 -18.81
N GLY A 411 6.24 6.62 -18.91
CA GLY A 411 7.49 6.83 -18.17
C GLY A 411 8.79 6.35 -18.82
N GLU A 412 8.98 5.07 -19.05
CA GLU A 412 10.38 4.56 -19.07
C GLU A 412 11.08 4.69 -20.42
N PHE A 413 10.35 4.66 -21.54
CA PHE A 413 10.98 4.71 -22.85
C PHE A 413 11.49 6.12 -23.23
N LYS A 414 10.84 7.18 -22.73
CA LYS A 414 11.31 8.57 -22.93
C LYS A 414 12.59 8.83 -22.17
N ASP A 415 12.74 8.26 -20.98
CA ASP A 415 13.95 8.39 -20.20
C ASP A 415 15.08 7.53 -20.79
N TYR A 416 14.78 6.38 -21.38
CA TYR A 416 15.73 5.63 -22.20
C TYR A 416 16.17 6.39 -23.47
N GLN A 417 15.24 7.08 -24.13
CA GLN A 417 15.57 7.96 -25.27
C GLN A 417 16.40 9.17 -24.84
N ARG A 418 16.08 9.79 -23.70
CA ARG A 418 16.88 10.88 -23.12
C ARG A 418 18.26 10.39 -22.69
N LEU A 419 18.36 9.22 -22.05
CA LEU A 419 19.63 8.61 -21.66
C LEU A 419 20.47 8.28 -22.90
N LYS A 420 19.85 7.76 -23.97
CA LYS A 420 20.54 7.54 -25.26
C LYS A 420 21.00 8.86 -25.88
N GLN A 421 20.17 9.89 -25.89
CA GLN A 421 20.56 11.22 -26.39
C GLN A 421 21.64 11.89 -25.52
N ASP A 422 21.62 11.68 -24.21
CA ASP A 422 22.65 12.14 -23.26
C ASP A 422 23.97 11.38 -23.45
N LEU A 423 23.91 10.09 -23.78
CA LEU A 423 25.09 9.29 -24.12
C LEU A 423 25.64 9.62 -25.51
N GLU A 424 24.79 9.97 -26.48
CA GLU A 424 25.20 10.42 -27.82
C GLU A 424 25.73 11.87 -27.80
N SER A 425 25.23 12.73 -26.91
CA SER A 425 25.67 14.13 -26.77
C SER A 425 26.90 14.31 -25.87
N LYS A 426 27.15 13.37 -24.96
CA LYS A 426 28.44 13.27 -24.25
C LYS A 426 29.46 12.64 -25.20
N ASN A 427 30.33 13.47 -25.78
CA ASN A 427 31.53 13.03 -26.48
C ASN A 427 32.19 11.87 -25.70
N PRO A 428 32.60 10.77 -26.36
CA PRO A 428 33.31 9.69 -25.68
C PRO A 428 34.54 10.29 -24.97
N PRO A 429 34.79 9.91 -23.70
CA PRO A 429 36.00 10.34 -23.01
C PRO A 429 37.23 9.91 -23.82
N HIS A 430 38.29 10.71 -23.75
CA HIS A 430 39.52 10.50 -24.52
C HIS A 430 39.96 9.03 -24.53
N PRO A 431 40.33 8.48 -25.72
CA PRO A 431 40.53 7.06 -25.90
C PRO A 431 41.57 6.54 -24.91
N GLY A 432 41.10 5.74 -23.96
CA GLY A 432 41.93 5.08 -22.99
C GLY A 432 42.79 3.99 -23.66
N PRO A 433 43.72 3.38 -22.91
CA PRO A 433 44.54 2.27 -23.41
C PRO A 433 43.70 1.11 -24.00
N VAL A 434 42.49 0.91 -23.47
CA VAL A 434 41.55 -0.13 -23.89
C VAL A 434 40.89 0.20 -25.23
N ASP A 435 40.52 1.47 -25.48
CA ASP A 435 39.93 1.89 -26.76
C ASP A 435 40.91 1.78 -27.93
N ARG A 436 42.22 2.00 -27.66
CA ARG A 436 43.27 1.77 -28.66
C ARG A 436 43.42 0.30 -29.00
N TYR A 437 43.25 -0.59 -28.02
CA TYR A 437 43.29 -2.03 -28.23
C TYR A 437 42.07 -2.50 -29.03
N LEU A 438 40.87 -2.02 -28.68
CA LEU A 438 39.64 -2.35 -29.42
C LEU A 438 39.67 -1.84 -30.86
N ASN A 439 40.16 -0.62 -31.11
CA ASN A 439 40.32 -0.10 -32.47
C ASN A 439 41.38 -0.86 -33.27
N ALA A 440 42.46 -1.33 -32.63
CA ALA A 440 43.47 -2.16 -33.30
C ALA A 440 42.92 -3.55 -33.68
N VAL A 441 42.05 -4.13 -32.84
CA VAL A 441 41.35 -5.38 -33.14
C VAL A 441 40.30 -5.18 -34.23
N GLN A 442 39.54 -4.08 -34.21
CA GLN A 442 38.57 -3.76 -35.25
C GLN A 442 39.24 -3.61 -36.63
N ASN A 443 40.36 -2.90 -36.70
CA ASN A 443 41.15 -2.73 -37.93
C ASN A 443 41.81 -4.03 -38.45
N LEU A 444 41.90 -5.07 -37.62
CA LEU A 444 42.35 -6.40 -38.05
C LEU A 444 41.23 -7.22 -38.72
N TYR A 445 39.97 -6.88 -38.49
CA TYR A 445 38.82 -7.54 -39.13
C TYR A 445 38.34 -6.80 -40.39
N ASP A 446 38.65 -5.51 -40.51
CA ASP A 446 38.25 -4.67 -41.66
C ASP A 446 39.28 -4.66 -42.82
N ASN A 447 40.23 -5.61 -42.83
CA ASN A 447 41.14 -5.90 -43.96
C ASN A 447 41.04 -7.35 -44.43
#